data_AF-A0A7R7HFJ2-F1
#
_entry.id   AF-A0A7R7HFJ2-F1
#
_cell.length_a   1.000
_cell.length_b   1.000
_cell.length_c   1.000
_cell.angle_alpha   90.00
_cell.angle_beta   90.00
_cell.angle_gamma   90.00
#
_symmetry.space_group_name_H-M   'P 1'
#
loop_
_entity.id
_entity.type
_entity.pdbx_description
1 polymer ?
#
loop_
_entity_poly.entity_id
_entity_poly.type
_entity_poly.pdbx_seq_one_letter_code
_entity_poly.pdbx_strand_id
1 'polypeptide(L)'
;MTIAALEGFEKPRLKALLDHFSTIEDPREPWRVAHPLPEVLFLVVCGTICDCDDYDGIAEWGRRISISCAATCPTITACRAGAG
;
A
#
# COMPACT_ATOMS: atom_id res chain seq x y z
N MET A 1 11.47 14.79 -29.56
CA MET A 1 11.17 14.97 -28.12
C MET A 1 9.84 14.33 -27.73
N THR A 2 9.49 13.23 -28.42
CA THR A 2 9.13 11.91 -27.89
C THR A 2 9.02 11.76 -26.37
N ILE A 3 7.83 11.96 -25.82
CA ILE A 3 7.35 11.14 -24.70
C ILE A 3 6.82 9.86 -25.36
N ALA A 4 7.68 8.85 -25.43
CA ALA A 4 7.27 7.53 -25.85
C ALA A 4 6.25 7.00 -24.84
N ALA A 5 5.13 6.53 -25.40
CA ALA A 5 4.02 5.93 -24.71
C ALA A 5 4.49 4.86 -23.70
N LEU A 6 3.92 4.90 -22.50
CA LEU A 6 3.26 3.80 -21.79
C LEU A 6 3.87 2.37 -21.88
N GLU A 7 5.17 2.20 -22.05
CA GLU A 7 5.86 0.92 -21.94
C GLU A 7 6.73 0.95 -20.68
N GLY A 8 6.21 0.45 -19.56
CA GLY A 8 7.01 0.44 -18.33
C GLY A 8 6.39 -0.16 -17.09
N PHE A 9 5.26 -0.86 -17.21
CA PHE A 9 4.58 -1.47 -16.07
C PHE A 9 5.16 -2.82 -15.63
N GLU A 10 6.37 -3.15 -16.06
CA GLU A 10 6.97 -4.48 -15.89
C GLU A 10 8.16 -4.51 -14.92
N LYS A 11 8.12 -3.64 -13.91
CA LYS A 11 8.60 -3.97 -12.57
C LYS A 11 7.38 -3.96 -11.66
N PRO A 12 7.22 -4.88 -10.69
CA PRO A 12 6.17 -4.72 -9.69
C PRO A 12 6.34 -3.33 -9.07
N ARG A 13 5.43 -2.39 -9.38
CA ARG A 13 5.43 -0.99 -8.89
C ARG A 13 5.75 -0.92 -7.40
N LEU A 14 5.16 -1.86 -6.66
CA LEU A 14 5.35 -2.05 -5.24
C LEU A 14 6.83 -2.31 -4.89
N LYS A 15 7.51 -3.19 -5.61
CA LYS A 15 8.93 -3.47 -5.40
C LYS A 15 9.79 -2.22 -5.64
N ALA A 16 9.52 -1.47 -6.71
CA ALA A 16 10.25 -0.23 -6.97
C ALA A 16 10.08 0.82 -5.85
N LEU A 17 8.87 0.91 -5.28
CA LEU A 17 8.59 1.78 -4.13
C LEU A 17 9.28 1.28 -2.85
N LEU A 18 9.20 -0.02 -2.56
CA LEU A 18 9.88 -0.61 -1.40
C LEU A 18 11.41 -0.52 -1.51
N ASP A 19 11.96 -0.68 -2.71
CA ASP A 19 13.39 -0.49 -3.00
C ASP A 19 13.79 0.99 -2.80
N HIS A 20 12.90 1.94 -3.07
CA HIS A 20 13.15 3.34 -2.77
C HIS A 20 13.17 3.60 -1.26
N PHE A 21 12.21 3.05 -0.51
CA PHE A 21 12.18 3.20 0.95
C PHE A 21 13.30 2.44 1.67
N SER A 22 13.86 1.37 1.08
CA SER A 22 14.99 0.65 1.67
C SER A 22 16.30 1.44 1.67
N THR A 23 16.36 2.55 0.93
CA THR A 23 17.50 3.49 0.98
C THR A 23 17.56 4.29 2.28
N ILE A 24 16.47 4.30 3.06
CA ILE A 24 16.39 4.99 4.34
C ILE A 24 17.03 4.10 5.41
N GLU A 25 18.04 4.65 6.10
CA GLU A 25 18.70 3.96 7.20
C GLU A 25 17.73 3.76 8.37
N ASP A 26 17.67 2.53 8.86
CA ASP A 26 16.81 2.15 9.99
C ASP A 26 17.62 2.18 11.30
N PRO A 27 17.42 3.19 12.18
CA PRO A 27 18.15 3.27 13.44
C PRO A 27 17.61 2.30 14.51
N ARG A 28 16.58 1.50 14.19
CA ARG A 28 15.96 0.56 15.14
C ARG A 28 16.82 -0.69 15.29
N GLU A 29 16.90 -1.19 16.52
CA GLU A 29 17.61 -2.43 16.80
C GLU A 29 16.93 -3.65 16.14
N PRO A 30 17.61 -4.45 15.30
CA PRO A 30 16.98 -5.46 14.45
C PRO A 30 16.15 -6.51 15.20
N TRP A 31 16.55 -6.86 16.43
CA TRP A 31 15.84 -7.83 17.27
C TRP A 31 14.54 -7.30 17.86
N ARG A 32 14.29 -5.98 17.76
CA ARG A 32 13.09 -5.31 18.25
C ARG A 32 12.14 -4.91 17.11
N VAL A 33 12.49 -5.27 15.87
CA VAL A 33 11.74 -4.93 14.67
C VAL A 33 10.84 -6.10 14.26
N ALA A 34 9.52 -5.93 14.42
CA ALA A 34 8.54 -6.92 13.95
C ALA A 34 8.28 -6.86 12.43
N HIS A 35 8.43 -5.66 11.85
CA HIS A 35 8.17 -5.40 10.43
C HIS A 35 9.27 -4.52 9.84
N PRO A 36 9.76 -4.83 8.62
CA PRO A 36 10.81 -4.07 7.97
C PRO A 36 10.35 -2.62 7.73
N LEU A 37 11.27 -1.67 7.89
CA LEU A 37 10.98 -0.24 7.79
C LEU A 37 10.27 0.17 6.48
N PRO A 38 10.67 -0.35 5.30
CA PRO A 38 10.05 0.01 4.03
C PRO A 38 8.54 -0.28 3.97
N GLU A 39 8.10 -1.36 4.59
CA GLU A 39 6.67 -1.74 4.61
C GLU A 39 5.86 -0.81 5.51
N VAL A 40 6.42 -0.44 6.66
CA VAL A 40 5.78 0.51 7.59
C VAL A 40 5.69 1.90 6.96
N LEU A 41 6.78 2.38 6.34
CA LEU A 41 6.80 3.64 5.60
C LEU A 41 5.77 3.66 4.48
N PHE A 42 5.69 2.57 3.70
CA PHE A 42 4.68 2.44 2.65
C PHE A 42 3.26 2.56 3.20
N LEU A 43 2.96 1.85 4.31
CA LEU A 43 1.63 1.92 4.95
C LEU A 43 1.31 3.34 5.43
N VAL A 44 2.27 4.04 6.03
CA VAL A 44 2.10 5.43 6.50
C VAL A 44 1.82 6.36 5.33
N VAL A 45 2.60 6.28 4.24
CA VAL A 45 2.37 7.10 3.04
C VAL A 45 0.98 6.86 2.47
N CYS A 46 0.54 5.60 2.36
CA CYS A 46 -0.81 5.28 1.91
C CYS A 46 -1.88 5.83 2.86
N GLY A 47 -1.70 5.69 4.17
CA GLY A 47 -2.62 6.21 5.17
C GLY A 47 -2.73 7.75 5.16
N THR A 48 -1.61 8.46 4.98
CA THR A 48 -1.60 9.92 4.84
C THR A 48 -2.33 10.37 3.57
N ILE A 49 -2.16 9.67 2.44
CA ILE A 49 -2.92 9.98 1.21
C ILE A 49 -4.42 9.74 1.41
N CYS A 50 -4.79 8.79 2.26
CA CYS A 50 -6.17 8.51 2.66
C CYS A 50 -6.68 9.42 3.79
N ASP A 51 -5.98 10.51 4.10
CA ASP A 51 -6.39 11.52 5.09
C ASP A 51 -6.55 10.94 6.51
N CYS A 52 -5.74 9.95 6.87
CA CYS A 52 -5.68 9.46 8.25
C CYS A 52 -4.82 10.41 9.10
N ASP A 53 -5.40 10.98 10.14
CA ASP A 53 -4.78 12.00 11.00
C ASP A 53 -3.68 11.47 11.94
N ASP A 54 -3.72 10.17 12.27
CA ASP A 54 -2.83 9.57 13.25
C ASP A 54 -2.50 8.10 12.95
N TYR A 55 -1.49 7.57 13.63
CA TYR A 55 -0.99 6.20 13.41
C TYR A 55 -2.00 5.11 13.78
N ASP A 56 -2.88 5.37 14.76
CA ASP A 56 -3.94 4.43 15.11
C ASP A 56 -4.98 4.37 13.99
N GLY A 57 -5.35 5.52 13.42
CA GLY A 57 -6.18 5.65 12.23
C GLY A 57 -5.57 4.96 11.01
N ILE A 58 -4.27 5.13 10.75
CA ILE A 58 -3.55 4.42 9.68
C ILE A 58 -3.57 2.90 9.91
N ALA A 59 -3.36 2.45 11.15
CA ALA A 59 -3.36 1.02 11.48
C ALA A 59 -4.75 0.40 11.36
N GLU A 60 -5.79 1.11 11.81
CA GLU A 60 -7.18 0.70 11.64
C GLU A 60 -7.59 0.72 10.17
N TRP A 61 -7.21 1.74 9.42
CA TRP A 61 -7.37 1.80 7.97
C TRP A 61 -6.72 0.59 7.30
N GLY A 62 -5.46 0.28 7.61
CA GLY A 62 -4.75 -0.89 7.08
C GLY A 62 -5.45 -2.22 7.39
N ARG A 63 -5.94 -2.41 8.62
CA ARG A 63 -6.74 -3.58 9.01
C ARG A 63 -8.08 -3.62 8.26
N ARG A 64 -8.70 -2.48 8.05
CA ARG A 64 -9.91 -2.35 7.24
C ARG A 64 -9.63 -2.64 5.79
N ILE A 65 -8.52 -2.23 5.18
CA ILE A 65 -8.26 -2.53 3.76
C ILE A 65 -7.98 -4.02 3.55
N SER A 66 -7.28 -4.66 4.48
CA SER A 66 -7.01 -6.10 4.42
C SER A 66 -8.30 -6.93 4.59
N ILE A 67 -9.25 -6.46 5.41
CA ILE A 67 -10.61 -7.01 5.52
C ILE A 67 -11.51 -6.55 4.35
N SER A 68 -11.30 -5.36 3.80
CA SER A 68 -12.09 -4.76 2.72
C SER A 68 -11.70 -5.33 1.36
N CYS A 69 -10.55 -5.97 1.21
CA CYS A 69 -10.36 -6.90 0.10
C CYS A 69 -11.37 -8.07 0.17
N ALA A 70 -11.85 -8.46 1.35
CA ALA A 70 -12.96 -9.41 1.49
C ALA A 70 -14.36 -8.74 1.41
N ALA A 71 -14.51 -7.46 1.76
CA ALA A 71 -15.84 -6.80 1.88
C ALA A 71 -16.21 -5.74 0.82
N THR A 72 -15.26 -5.10 0.12
CA THR A 72 -15.52 -3.98 -0.83
C THR A 72 -14.82 -4.15 -2.17
N CYS A 73 -14.39 -5.36 -2.54
CA CYS A 73 -13.99 -5.61 -3.91
C CYS A 73 -15.19 -5.29 -4.82
N PRO A 74 -15.11 -4.42 -5.85
CA PRO A 74 -16.11 -4.37 -6.92
C PRO A 74 -15.93 -5.52 -7.92
N THR A 75 -15.07 -6.50 -7.63
CA THR A 75 -15.13 -7.89 -8.14
C THR A 75 -15.68 -8.86 -7.06
N ILE A 76 -16.21 -8.33 -5.93
CA ILE A 76 -17.33 -8.89 -5.15
C ILE A 76 -18.60 -8.03 -5.32
N THR A 77 -18.52 -6.73 -5.65
CA THR A 77 -19.67 -5.83 -5.86
C THR A 77 -20.10 -5.69 -7.33
N ALA A 78 -19.29 -6.06 -8.34
CA ALA A 78 -19.78 -6.24 -9.71
C ALA A 78 -20.69 -7.47 -9.84
N CYS A 79 -20.70 -8.39 -8.87
CA CYS A 79 -21.68 -9.49 -8.81
C CYS A 79 -23.08 -9.05 -8.32
N ARG A 80 -23.32 -7.77 -8.01
CA ARG A 80 -24.65 -7.32 -7.53
C ARG A 80 -25.41 -6.37 -8.45
N ALA A 81 -24.92 -6.14 -9.67
CA ALA A 81 -25.60 -5.28 -10.65
C ALA A 81 -25.98 -5.99 -11.97
N GLY A 82 -25.81 -7.32 -12.07
CA GLY A 82 -26.07 -8.05 -13.30
C GLY A 82 -26.52 -9.49 -13.08
N ALA A 83 -27.66 -9.70 -12.44
CA ALA A 83 -28.43 -10.94 -12.54
C ALA A 83 -29.91 -10.57 -12.44
N GLY A 84 -30.56 -10.56 -13.60
CA GLY A 84 -32.02 -10.68 -13.68
C GLY A 84 -32.47 -12.09 -13.31
#